data_AF-A0A074VHY2-F1
#
_entry.id   AF-A0A074VHY2-F1
#
_cell.length_a   1.000
_cell.length_b   1.000
_cell.length_c   1.000
_cell.angle_alpha   90.00
_cell.angle_beta   90.00
_cell.angle_gamma   90.00
#
_symmetry.space_group_name_H-M   'P 1'
#
loop_
_entity.id
_entity.type
_entity.pdbx_description
1 polymer ?
#
loop_
_entity_poly.entity_id
_entity_poly.type
_entity_poly.pdbx_seq_one_letter_code
_entity_poly.pdbx_strand_id
1 'polypeptide(L)'
;SQYLHALMQLNPVVVLNPDSPPQECTIADVGEDWIRIRCWIIQEMKYAKSVELFNYIQDQVNALNALLPTPLPVNNNLSISKLLNQQKELIEIIRSAYGFGKDDVICFRDQNTGISWVTDNNINKPGHVVLMLSDKASGTYSGGDMADVIVGDKCDDVINGGEGDDYLYGGDGNDILTGGKGNDILNGGNGLDYYYFNSAVGLGNIWKFPYMAGQM
;
A
#
# COMPACT_ATOMS: atom_id res chain seq x y z
N SER A 1 17.32 10.52 -0.49
CA SER A 1 17.09 10.62 -1.96
C SER A 1 15.76 11.33 -2.21
N GLN A 2 15.42 11.66 -3.46
CA GLN A 2 14.18 12.38 -3.83
C GLN A 2 12.89 11.78 -3.22
N TYR A 3 12.88 10.49 -2.93
CA TYR A 3 11.77 9.77 -2.31
C TYR A 3 11.52 10.13 -0.82
N LEU A 4 12.58 10.37 -0.05
CA LEU A 4 12.47 10.82 1.35
C LEU A 4 11.95 12.26 1.43
N HIS A 5 12.39 13.11 0.51
CA HIS A 5 11.91 14.49 0.39
C HIS A 5 10.42 14.52 -0.04
N ALA A 6 10.00 13.62 -0.94
CA ALA A 6 8.60 13.44 -1.30
C ALA A 6 7.77 12.94 -0.11
N LEU A 7 8.25 11.96 0.67
CA LEU A 7 7.62 11.51 1.91
C LEU A 7 7.41 12.65 2.91
N MET A 8 8.42 13.49 3.15
CA MET A 8 8.32 14.64 4.07
C MET A 8 7.37 15.73 3.57
N GLN A 9 7.31 15.98 2.26
CA GLN A 9 6.37 16.94 1.67
C GLN A 9 4.93 16.41 1.59
N LEU A 10 4.75 15.09 1.48
CA LEU A 10 3.45 14.45 1.28
C LEU A 10 2.75 14.07 2.60
N ASN A 11 3.40 14.24 3.75
CA ASN A 11 2.92 13.76 5.04
C ASN A 11 2.61 14.91 6.04
N PRO A 12 1.55 15.73 5.82
CA PRO A 12 1.06 16.62 6.87
C PRO A 12 0.37 15.84 8.01
N VAL A 13 0.00 14.57 7.80
CA VAL A 13 -0.67 13.71 8.80
C VAL A 13 0.28 13.23 9.90
N VAL A 14 1.60 13.25 9.67
CA VAL A 14 2.59 12.94 10.71
C VAL A 14 2.78 14.07 11.73
N VAL A 15 2.25 15.29 11.47
CA VAL A 15 2.21 16.36 12.48
C VAL A 15 0.93 16.24 13.34
N LEU A 16 0.63 15.04 13.86
CA LEU A 16 -0.45 14.85 14.82
C LEU A 16 0.03 14.75 16.28
N ASN A 17 1.35 14.70 16.52
CA ASN A 17 1.89 14.77 17.87
C ASN A 17 3.23 15.54 17.91
N PRO A 18 3.25 16.86 18.23
CA PRO A 18 4.48 17.64 18.30
C PRO A 18 5.45 17.18 19.40
N ASP A 19 4.96 16.39 20.37
CA ASP A 19 5.73 15.90 21.51
C ASP A 19 6.42 14.55 21.26
N SER A 20 6.19 13.92 20.10
CA SER A 20 6.81 12.66 19.70
C SER A 20 6.92 12.58 18.18
N PRO A 21 7.93 13.24 17.56
CA PRO A 21 8.19 13.09 16.14
C PRO A 21 8.45 11.60 15.83
N PRO A 22 7.96 11.07 14.70
CA PRO A 22 8.32 9.72 14.31
C PRO A 22 9.83 9.64 14.18
N GLN A 23 10.37 8.49 14.57
CA GLN A 23 11.79 8.20 14.43
C GLN A 23 12.19 8.36 12.95
N GLU A 24 13.25 9.13 12.69
CA GLU A 24 13.77 9.30 11.33
C GLU A 24 14.35 7.97 10.86
N CYS A 25 13.71 7.34 9.86
CA CYS A 25 14.22 6.17 9.17
C CYS A 25 14.88 6.61 7.86
N THR A 26 16.07 6.08 7.56
CA THR A 26 16.71 6.27 6.26
C THR A 26 16.21 5.24 5.25
N ILE A 27 16.49 5.46 3.96
CA ILE A 27 16.15 4.50 2.90
C ILE A 27 16.87 3.18 3.08
N ALA A 28 18.08 3.22 3.63
CA ALA A 28 18.85 2.02 3.93
C ALA A 28 18.20 1.20 5.05
N ASP A 29 17.37 1.82 5.90
CA ASP A 29 16.73 1.14 7.03
C ASP A 29 15.42 0.45 6.66
N VAL A 30 14.82 0.76 5.50
CA VAL A 30 13.49 0.25 5.09
C VAL A 30 13.40 -0.24 3.64
N GLY A 31 14.35 0.12 2.78
CA GLY A 31 14.33 -0.23 1.35
C GLY A 31 13.47 0.69 0.46
N GLU A 32 13.69 0.62 -0.86
CA GLU A 32 12.97 1.45 -1.84
C GLU A 32 11.49 1.05 -1.98
N ASP A 33 11.18 -0.25 -1.95
CA ASP A 33 9.82 -0.75 -2.14
C ASP A 33 8.91 -0.36 -0.99
N TRP A 34 9.42 -0.38 0.24
CA TRP A 34 8.72 0.13 1.41
C TRP A 34 8.28 1.59 1.22
N ILE A 35 9.18 2.42 0.67
CA ILE A 35 8.90 3.83 0.41
C ILE A 35 7.87 3.99 -0.70
N ARG A 36 7.98 3.21 -1.79
CA ARG A 36 7.03 3.25 -2.91
C ARG A 36 5.62 2.93 -2.45
N ILE A 37 5.46 1.85 -1.68
CA ILE A 37 4.16 1.43 -1.17
C ILE A 37 3.64 2.45 -0.17
N ARG A 38 4.46 2.93 0.77
CA ARG A 38 4.02 3.98 1.70
C ARG A 38 3.58 5.25 0.99
N CYS A 39 4.28 5.66 -0.07
CA CYS A 39 3.85 6.78 -0.91
C CYS A 39 2.50 6.51 -1.57
N TRP A 40 2.29 5.30 -2.09
CA TRP A 40 1.01 4.89 -2.67
C TRP A 40 -0.13 4.94 -1.65
N ILE A 41 0.05 4.37 -0.45
CA ILE A 41 -0.94 4.43 0.64
C ILE A 41 -1.38 5.87 0.90
N ILE A 42 -0.41 6.79 0.95
CA ILE A 42 -0.68 8.21 1.15
C ILE A 42 -1.50 8.81 -0.01
N GLN A 43 -1.24 8.42 -1.26
CA GLN A 43 -2.03 8.89 -2.41
C GLN A 43 -3.48 8.40 -2.34
N GLU A 44 -3.70 7.13 -2.00
CA GLU A 44 -5.04 6.54 -1.81
C GLU A 44 -5.82 7.29 -0.74
N MET A 45 -5.21 7.51 0.42
CA MET A 45 -5.83 8.25 1.52
C MET A 45 -6.16 9.70 1.13
N LYS A 46 -5.24 10.38 0.42
CA LYS A 46 -5.47 11.74 -0.06
C LYS A 46 -6.63 11.78 -1.05
N TYR A 47 -6.72 10.83 -1.96
CA TYR A 47 -7.81 10.77 -2.92
C TYR A 47 -9.14 10.50 -2.24
N ALA A 48 -9.21 9.54 -1.32
CA ALA A 48 -10.41 9.28 -0.52
C ALA A 48 -10.88 10.55 0.21
N LYS A 49 -9.96 11.29 0.84
CA LYS A 49 -10.28 12.55 1.52
C LYS A 49 -10.74 13.64 0.55
N SER A 50 -10.11 13.74 -0.61
CA SER A 50 -10.51 14.68 -1.67
C SER A 50 -11.92 14.37 -2.18
N VAL A 51 -12.29 13.10 -2.35
CA VAL A 51 -13.64 12.66 -2.74
C VAL A 51 -14.67 13.05 -1.67
N GLU A 52 -14.41 12.79 -0.39
CA GLU A 52 -15.29 13.18 0.72
C GLU A 52 -15.55 14.70 0.71
N LEU A 53 -14.48 15.49 0.61
CA LEU A 53 -14.57 16.95 0.60
C LEU A 53 -15.32 17.46 -0.63
N PHE A 54 -15.08 16.85 -1.80
CA PHE A 54 -15.78 17.20 -3.03
C PHE A 54 -17.29 16.96 -2.90
N ASN A 55 -17.69 15.79 -2.38
CA ASN A 55 -19.11 15.47 -2.16
C ASN A 55 -19.75 16.43 -1.16
N TYR A 56 -19.07 16.72 -0.04
CA TYR A 56 -19.55 17.70 0.93
C TYR A 56 -19.79 19.08 0.28
N ILE A 57 -18.85 19.57 -0.53
CA ILE A 57 -19.01 20.85 -1.23
C ILE A 57 -20.18 20.79 -2.21
N GLN A 58 -20.34 19.70 -2.97
CA GLN A 58 -21.50 19.53 -3.86
C GLN A 58 -22.81 19.59 -3.09
N ASP A 59 -22.89 18.90 -1.96
CA ASP A 59 -24.10 18.88 -1.12
C ASP A 59 -24.42 20.28 -0.58
N GLN A 60 -23.42 21.04 -0.13
CA GLN A 60 -23.62 22.42 0.31
C GLN A 60 -24.08 23.34 -0.83
N VAL A 61 -23.49 23.19 -2.03
CA VAL A 61 -23.89 23.96 -3.22
C VAL A 61 -25.33 23.60 -3.63
N ASN A 62 -25.69 22.32 -3.60
CA ASN A 62 -27.04 21.84 -3.91
C ASN A 62 -28.06 22.38 -2.90
N ALA A 63 -27.73 22.35 -1.61
CA ALA A 63 -28.57 22.91 -0.55
C ALA A 63 -28.77 24.42 -0.72
N LEU A 64 -27.71 25.17 -1.06
CA LEU A 64 -27.79 26.61 -1.33
C LEU A 64 -28.67 26.90 -2.55
N ASN A 65 -28.47 26.17 -3.66
CA ASN A 65 -29.25 26.34 -4.89
C ASN A 65 -30.74 26.03 -4.70
N ALA A 66 -31.08 25.10 -3.81
CA ALA A 66 -32.47 24.80 -3.47
C ALA A 66 -33.19 25.95 -2.74
N LEU A 67 -32.44 26.86 -2.09
CA LEU A 67 -32.99 28.02 -1.38
C LEU A 67 -33.08 29.28 -2.25
N LEU A 68 -32.47 29.27 -3.43
CA LEU A 68 -32.41 30.44 -4.32
C LEU A 68 -33.58 30.42 -5.32
N PRO A 69 -34.28 31.56 -5.53
CA PRO A 69 -35.36 31.65 -6.53
C PRO A 69 -34.85 31.47 -7.97
N THR A 70 -33.56 31.71 -8.20
CA THR A 70 -32.83 31.33 -9.42
C THR A 70 -31.49 30.71 -9.02
N PRO A 71 -31.18 29.46 -9.41
CA PRO A 71 -29.91 28.81 -9.07
C PRO A 71 -28.71 29.63 -9.56
N LEU A 72 -27.61 29.62 -8.80
CA LEU A 72 -26.37 30.25 -9.25
C LEU A 72 -25.80 29.50 -10.48
N PRO A 73 -25.26 30.19 -11.50
CA PRO A 73 -24.56 29.54 -12.59
C PRO A 73 -23.31 28.84 -12.02
N VAL A 74 -23.38 27.50 -11.89
CA VAL A 74 -22.29 26.68 -11.37
C VAL A 74 -21.17 26.62 -12.41
N ASN A 75 -20.24 27.58 -12.36
CA ASN A 75 -19.06 27.59 -13.24
C ASN A 75 -17.77 27.13 -12.54
N ASN A 76 -17.89 26.61 -11.30
CA ASN A 76 -16.75 26.55 -10.38
C ASN A 76 -16.20 25.12 -10.10
N ASN A 77 -16.75 24.08 -10.72
CA ASN A 77 -16.32 22.70 -10.46
C ASN A 77 -15.26 22.18 -11.44
N LEU A 78 -14.94 22.88 -12.55
CA LEU A 78 -14.05 22.33 -13.57
C LEU A 78 -12.62 22.12 -13.07
N SER A 79 -12.07 23.07 -12.29
CA SER A 79 -10.70 22.96 -11.78
C SER A 79 -10.55 21.89 -10.69
N ILE A 80 -11.51 21.79 -9.78
CA ILE A 80 -11.49 20.79 -8.68
C ILE A 80 -11.75 19.39 -9.23
N SER A 81 -12.76 19.21 -10.10
CA SER A 81 -13.02 17.92 -10.75
C SER A 81 -11.85 17.46 -11.62
N LYS A 82 -11.18 18.39 -12.32
CA LYS A 82 -9.98 18.07 -13.10
C LYS A 82 -8.84 17.57 -12.22
N LEU A 83 -8.56 18.24 -11.10
CA LEU A 83 -7.53 17.81 -10.17
C LEU A 83 -7.86 16.44 -9.53
N LEU A 84 -9.13 16.22 -9.17
CA LEU A 84 -9.60 14.95 -8.64
C LEU A 84 -9.43 13.81 -9.66
N ASN A 85 -9.77 14.06 -10.93
CA ASN A 85 -9.60 13.09 -12.01
C ASN A 85 -8.12 12.77 -12.27
N GLN A 86 -7.23 13.77 -12.24
CA GLN A 86 -5.79 13.54 -12.36
C GLN A 86 -5.26 12.66 -11.21
N GLN A 87 -5.72 12.92 -9.98
CA GLN A 87 -5.34 12.10 -8.83
C GLN A 87 -5.89 10.66 -8.94
N LYS A 88 -7.12 10.52 -9.46
CA LYS A 88 -7.72 9.21 -9.76
C LYS A 88 -6.90 8.43 -10.77
N GLU A 89 -6.54 9.04 -11.89
CA GLU A 89 -5.72 8.40 -12.94
C GLU A 89 -4.36 7.94 -12.39
N LEU A 90 -3.69 8.75 -11.57
CA LEU A 90 -2.44 8.36 -10.92
C LEU A 90 -2.61 7.13 -10.03
N ILE A 91 -3.69 7.06 -9.25
CA ILE A 91 -3.98 5.92 -8.38
C ILE A 91 -4.28 4.66 -9.19
N GLU A 92 -5.08 4.78 -10.25
CA GLU A 92 -5.42 3.66 -11.12
C GLU A 92 -4.16 3.09 -11.80
N ILE A 93 -3.22 3.96 -12.21
CA ILE A 93 -1.91 3.53 -12.72
C ILE A 93 -1.14 2.74 -11.65
N ILE A 94 -1.06 3.25 -10.41
CA ILE A 94 -0.34 2.57 -9.33
C ILE A 94 -0.98 1.21 -9.02
N ARG A 95 -2.31 1.15 -8.89
CA ARG A 95 -3.05 -0.11 -8.67
C ARG A 95 -2.76 -1.13 -9.76
N SER A 96 -2.79 -0.70 -11.03
CA SER A 96 -2.52 -1.59 -12.16
C SER A 96 -1.11 -2.17 -12.16
N ALA A 97 -0.13 -1.48 -11.59
CA ALA A 97 1.24 -1.98 -11.46
C ALA A 97 1.35 -3.18 -10.51
N TYR A 98 0.42 -3.32 -9.57
CA TYR A 98 0.31 -4.47 -8.65
C TYR A 98 -0.81 -5.44 -9.04
N GLY A 99 -1.35 -5.32 -10.25
CA GLY A 99 -2.44 -6.18 -10.72
C GLY A 99 -3.81 -5.86 -10.14
N PHE A 100 -3.96 -4.75 -9.40
CA PHE A 100 -5.22 -4.39 -8.76
C PHE A 100 -6.14 -3.66 -9.74
N GLY A 101 -7.40 -4.08 -9.74
CA GLY A 101 -8.51 -3.48 -10.45
C GLY A 101 -9.00 -2.17 -9.81
N LYS A 102 -9.74 -1.41 -10.61
CA LYS A 102 -10.30 -0.11 -10.20
C LYS A 102 -11.36 -0.22 -9.09
N ASP A 103 -12.10 -1.32 -9.06
CA ASP A 103 -13.23 -1.57 -8.15
C ASP A 103 -12.86 -2.49 -6.97
N ASP A 104 -11.58 -2.83 -6.88
CA ASP A 104 -11.07 -3.77 -5.89
C ASP A 104 -11.02 -3.16 -4.50
N VAL A 105 -11.30 -4.00 -3.51
CA VAL A 105 -11.21 -3.64 -2.10
C VAL A 105 -9.76 -3.84 -1.67
N ILE A 106 -9.16 -2.82 -1.08
CA ILE A 106 -7.78 -2.87 -0.61
C ILE A 106 -7.76 -2.55 0.88
N CYS A 107 -7.21 -3.46 1.66
CA CYS A 107 -7.00 -3.36 3.09
C CYS A 107 -5.54 -3.01 3.35
N PHE A 108 -5.29 -1.77 3.71
CA PHE A 108 -3.99 -1.28 4.11
C PHE A 108 -3.76 -1.52 5.60
N ARG A 109 -2.63 -2.12 5.95
CA ARG A 109 -2.21 -2.37 7.34
C ARG A 109 -0.78 -1.92 7.51
N ASP A 110 -0.54 -1.04 8.47
CA ASP A 110 0.80 -0.61 8.86
C ASP A 110 1.08 -1.08 10.29
N GLN A 111 1.92 -2.12 10.43
CA GLN A 111 2.27 -2.69 11.73
C GLN A 111 3.07 -1.71 12.58
N ASN A 112 3.80 -0.77 11.97
CA ASN A 112 4.61 0.16 12.73
C ASN A 112 3.73 1.14 13.53
N THR A 113 2.68 1.65 12.87
CA THR A 113 1.71 2.58 13.47
C THR A 113 0.50 1.89 14.11
N GLY A 114 0.24 0.62 13.78
CA GLY A 114 -0.97 -0.10 14.19
C GLY A 114 -2.23 0.37 13.47
N ILE A 115 -2.09 1.21 12.44
CA ILE A 115 -3.21 1.77 11.69
C ILE A 115 -3.61 0.80 10.58
N SER A 116 -4.91 0.58 10.44
CA SER A 116 -5.50 -0.14 9.30
C SER A 116 -6.57 0.72 8.64
N TRP A 117 -6.67 0.65 7.32
CA TRP A 117 -7.64 1.38 6.52
C TRP A 117 -8.09 0.55 5.32
N VAL A 118 -9.35 0.67 4.91
CA VAL A 118 -9.91 -0.10 3.80
C VAL A 118 -10.58 0.85 2.79
N THR A 119 -10.42 0.58 1.50
CA THR A 119 -11.00 1.40 0.41
C THR A 119 -12.52 1.26 0.29
N ASP A 120 -13.07 0.09 0.64
CA ASP A 120 -14.50 -0.23 0.65
C ASP A 120 -14.81 -1.09 1.88
N ASN A 121 -15.72 -0.63 2.75
CA ASN A 121 -16.10 -1.34 3.99
C ASN A 121 -17.11 -2.47 3.76
N ASN A 122 -17.41 -2.84 2.51
CA ASN A 122 -18.30 -3.96 2.22
C ASN A 122 -17.66 -5.31 2.60
N ILE A 123 -18.06 -5.82 3.77
CA ILE A 123 -17.58 -7.07 4.36
C ILE A 123 -17.76 -8.32 3.49
N ASN A 124 -18.60 -8.27 2.45
CA ASN A 124 -18.87 -9.40 1.57
C ASN A 124 -17.99 -9.42 0.32
N LYS A 125 -17.18 -8.37 0.10
CA LYS A 125 -16.21 -8.37 -0.99
C LYS A 125 -14.87 -8.87 -0.48
N PRO A 126 -14.23 -9.84 -1.16
CA PRO A 126 -12.84 -10.15 -0.88
C PRO A 126 -12.00 -8.91 -1.17
N GLY A 127 -10.91 -8.74 -0.42
CA GLY A 127 -10.04 -7.58 -0.55
C GLY A 127 -8.58 -7.98 -0.54
N HIS A 128 -7.82 -7.28 -1.37
CA HIS A 128 -6.36 -7.28 -1.41
C HIS A 128 -5.83 -6.72 -0.09
N VAL A 129 -4.71 -7.24 0.37
CA VAL A 129 -4.01 -6.84 1.57
C VAL A 129 -2.74 -6.11 1.15
N VAL A 130 -2.57 -4.89 1.62
CA VAL A 130 -1.30 -4.17 1.53
C VAL A 130 -0.77 -4.02 2.94
N LEU A 131 0.22 -4.83 3.29
CA LEU A 131 0.77 -4.96 4.64
C LEU A 131 2.21 -4.45 4.69
N MET A 132 2.45 -3.49 5.57
CA MET A 132 3.77 -2.95 5.90
C MET A 132 4.17 -3.45 7.28
N LEU A 133 5.27 -4.19 7.37
CA LEU A 133 5.75 -4.74 8.65
C LEU A 133 6.48 -3.68 9.48
N SER A 134 6.72 -4.03 10.74
CA SER A 134 7.29 -3.14 11.74
C SER A 134 8.57 -3.72 12.29
N ASP A 135 9.59 -2.87 12.36
CA ASP A 135 10.96 -3.18 12.81
C ASP A 135 11.10 -3.61 14.29
N LYS A 136 10.00 -3.94 14.94
CA LYS A 136 9.86 -4.21 16.37
C LYS A 136 10.07 -5.68 16.71
N ALA A 137 9.70 -6.60 15.82
CA ALA A 137 9.93 -8.03 16.00
C ALA A 137 9.60 -8.84 14.75
N SER A 138 10.37 -9.89 14.52
CA SER A 138 10.04 -11.02 13.65
C SER A 138 8.61 -11.52 13.87
N GLY A 139 7.89 -11.76 12.77
CA GLY A 139 6.51 -12.20 12.82
C GLY A 139 6.13 -13.24 11.79
N THR A 140 4.87 -13.67 11.85
CA THR A 140 4.24 -14.48 10.81
C THR A 140 3.07 -13.71 10.23
N TYR A 141 3.11 -13.50 8.92
CA TYR A 141 2.20 -12.65 8.21
C TYR A 141 1.59 -13.40 7.05
N SER A 142 0.29 -13.18 6.86
CA SER A 142 -0.46 -13.83 5.79
C SER A 142 -1.33 -12.81 5.07
N GLY A 143 -1.35 -12.94 3.75
CA GLY A 143 -2.37 -12.38 2.89
C GLY A 143 -3.68 -13.15 3.00
N GLY A 144 -4.42 -13.22 1.90
CA GLY A 144 -5.75 -13.77 1.77
C GLY A 144 -5.94 -14.49 0.44
N ASP A 145 -7.12 -14.31 -0.14
CA ASP A 145 -7.55 -15.03 -1.35
C ASP A 145 -7.41 -14.18 -2.63
N MET A 146 -6.82 -12.99 -2.53
CA MET A 146 -6.63 -12.04 -3.63
C MET A 146 -5.17 -11.65 -3.72
N ALA A 147 -4.78 -11.01 -4.83
CA ALA A 147 -3.41 -10.51 -5.01
C ALA A 147 -3.02 -9.55 -3.86
N ASP A 148 -2.01 -9.91 -3.09
CA ASP A 148 -1.60 -9.16 -1.92
C ASP A 148 -0.22 -8.54 -2.09
N VAL A 149 0.05 -7.47 -1.35
CA VAL A 149 1.35 -6.81 -1.29
C VAL A 149 1.81 -6.82 0.17
N ILE A 150 2.82 -7.62 0.49
CA ILE A 150 3.38 -7.69 1.84
C ILE A 150 4.85 -7.30 1.79
N VAL A 151 5.22 -6.30 2.58
CA VAL A 151 6.59 -5.76 2.60
C VAL A 151 7.10 -5.76 4.02
N GLY A 152 8.11 -6.59 4.22
CA GLY A 152 8.81 -6.78 5.46
C GLY A 152 9.83 -5.70 5.77
N ASP A 153 10.50 -5.88 6.90
CA ASP A 153 11.34 -4.87 7.51
C ASP A 153 12.80 -5.32 7.63
N LYS A 154 13.40 -5.25 8.82
CA LYS A 154 14.79 -5.63 9.07
C LYS A 154 14.91 -6.91 9.89
N CYS A 155 13.78 -7.53 10.22
CA CYS A 155 13.66 -8.68 11.09
C CYS A 155 13.42 -9.95 10.28
N ASP A 156 13.83 -11.09 10.82
CA ASP A 156 13.59 -12.40 10.22
C ASP A 156 12.08 -12.73 10.23
N ASP A 157 11.40 -12.65 9.09
CA ASP A 157 9.94 -12.78 8.98
C ASP A 157 9.50 -14.06 8.26
N VAL A 158 8.29 -14.52 8.58
CA VAL A 158 7.58 -15.56 7.82
C VAL A 158 6.40 -14.94 7.10
N ILE A 159 6.49 -14.82 5.79
CA ILE A 159 5.48 -14.16 4.95
C ILE A 159 4.83 -15.20 4.03
N ASN A 160 3.50 -15.26 4.03
CA ASN A 160 2.70 -16.11 3.15
C ASN A 160 1.72 -15.25 2.33
N GLY A 161 1.78 -15.32 1.01
CA GLY A 161 0.88 -14.60 0.11
C GLY A 161 -0.54 -15.14 0.20
N GLY A 162 -0.73 -16.42 -0.12
CA GLY A 162 -2.02 -17.09 0.01
C GLY A 162 -2.53 -17.59 -1.33
N GLU A 163 -3.72 -17.16 -1.74
CA GLU A 163 -4.14 -17.30 -3.14
C GLU A 163 -4.15 -15.93 -3.82
N GLY A 164 -3.88 -15.90 -5.12
CA GLY A 164 -3.75 -14.67 -5.86
C GLY A 164 -2.35 -14.51 -6.43
N ASP A 165 -2.16 -13.49 -7.27
CA ASP A 165 -0.84 -13.16 -7.79
C ASP A 165 -0.17 -12.17 -6.81
N ASP A 166 0.63 -12.68 -5.87
CA ASP A 166 1.11 -11.90 -4.73
C ASP A 166 2.47 -11.20 -4.98
N TYR A 167 2.71 -10.08 -4.31
CA TYR A 167 4.02 -9.42 -4.22
C TYR A 167 4.52 -9.45 -2.77
N LEU A 168 5.56 -10.26 -2.50
CA LEU A 168 6.14 -10.41 -1.18
C LEU A 168 7.60 -9.92 -1.18
N TYR A 169 7.89 -8.94 -0.33
CA TYR A 169 9.25 -8.48 -0.05
C TYR A 169 9.62 -8.78 1.40
N GLY A 170 10.72 -9.50 1.64
CA GLY A 170 11.21 -9.89 2.97
C GLY A 170 11.87 -8.73 3.71
N GLY A 171 12.87 -8.10 3.10
CA GLY A 171 13.53 -6.93 3.68
C GLY A 171 14.99 -7.24 4.02
N ASP A 172 15.48 -6.75 5.14
CA ASP A 172 16.68 -7.32 5.75
C ASP A 172 16.27 -8.41 6.73
N GLY A 173 17.15 -9.38 6.99
CA GLY A 173 16.86 -10.49 7.89
C GLY A 173 16.94 -11.81 7.16
N ASN A 174 16.67 -12.92 7.84
CA ASN A 174 16.56 -14.23 7.22
C ASN A 174 15.08 -14.60 7.08
N ASP A 175 14.51 -14.30 5.92
CA ASP A 175 13.08 -14.40 5.73
C ASP A 175 12.65 -15.76 5.18
N ILE A 176 11.39 -16.13 5.44
CA ILE A 176 10.71 -17.26 4.84
C ILE A 176 9.53 -16.72 4.04
N LEU A 177 9.63 -16.75 2.72
CA LEU A 177 8.57 -16.28 1.82
C LEU A 177 7.86 -17.47 1.16
N THR A 178 6.54 -17.52 1.28
CA THR A 178 5.67 -18.49 0.60
C THR A 178 4.72 -17.73 -0.29
N GLY A 179 4.79 -17.91 -1.62
CA GLY A 179 3.85 -17.27 -2.55
C GLY A 179 2.44 -17.83 -2.36
N GLY A 180 2.30 -19.14 -2.54
CA GLY A 180 1.02 -19.81 -2.43
C GLY A 180 0.50 -20.19 -3.80
N LYS A 181 -0.79 -19.96 -4.08
CA LYS A 181 -1.38 -20.24 -5.40
C LYS A 181 -1.46 -18.96 -6.22
N GLY A 182 -0.72 -18.93 -7.32
CA GLY A 182 -0.81 -17.86 -8.31
C GLY A 182 0.55 -17.65 -8.96
N ASN A 183 0.68 -16.53 -9.65
CA ASN A 183 1.94 -16.07 -10.20
C ASN A 183 2.56 -15.03 -9.26
N ASP A 184 3.26 -15.52 -8.26
CA ASP A 184 3.80 -14.68 -7.19
C ASP A 184 5.18 -14.09 -7.53
N ILE A 185 5.43 -12.88 -7.05
CA ILE A 185 6.72 -12.21 -7.06
C ILE A 185 7.25 -12.23 -5.62
N LEU A 186 8.32 -12.99 -5.40
CA LEU A 186 8.96 -13.12 -4.09
C LEU A 186 10.37 -12.52 -4.12
N ASN A 187 10.66 -11.61 -3.20
CA ASN A 187 11.98 -10.99 -3.04
C ASN A 187 12.36 -10.92 -1.57
N GLY A 188 13.26 -11.79 -1.12
CA GLY A 188 13.72 -11.85 0.28
C GLY A 188 14.53 -10.63 0.69
N GLY A 189 15.18 -9.93 -0.23
CA GLY A 189 16.03 -8.80 0.10
C GLY A 189 17.42 -9.23 0.61
N ASN A 190 17.87 -8.66 1.72
CA ASN A 190 19.19 -8.89 2.30
C ASN A 190 19.14 -9.93 3.42
N GLY A 191 19.91 -11.00 3.25
CA GLY A 191 20.13 -12.00 4.29
C GLY A 191 20.04 -13.40 3.73
N LEU A 192 19.76 -14.39 4.58
CA LEU A 192 19.63 -15.79 4.15
C LEU A 192 18.17 -16.20 4.08
N ASP A 193 17.56 -15.92 2.94
CA ASP A 193 16.13 -16.13 2.74
C ASP A 193 15.79 -17.51 2.17
N TYR A 194 14.59 -17.95 2.48
CA TYR A 194 14.01 -19.21 2.02
C TYR A 194 12.71 -18.93 1.27
N TYR A 195 12.59 -19.50 0.07
CA TYR A 195 11.42 -19.35 -0.78
C TYR A 195 10.70 -20.69 -0.92
N TYR A 196 9.41 -20.68 -0.61
CA TYR A 196 8.51 -21.80 -0.77
C TYR A 196 7.54 -21.52 -1.91
N PHE A 197 7.76 -22.22 -3.02
CA PHE A 197 6.83 -22.20 -4.15
C PHE A 197 5.92 -23.41 -4.03
N ASN A 198 4.66 -23.19 -3.66
CA ASN A 198 3.65 -24.22 -3.84
C ASN A 198 3.28 -24.25 -5.32
N SER A 199 3.98 -25.11 -6.07
CA SER A 199 3.56 -25.42 -7.43
C SER A 199 2.08 -25.82 -7.39
N ALA A 200 1.26 -25.29 -8.30
CA ALA A 200 -0.17 -25.57 -8.42
C ALA A 200 -0.53 -27.08 -8.55
N VAL A 201 0.46 -27.99 -8.52
CA VAL A 201 0.32 -29.44 -8.45
C VAL A 201 0.66 -30.06 -7.08
N GLY A 202 0.85 -29.28 -6.02
CA GLY A 202 0.96 -29.80 -4.65
C GLY A 202 2.28 -30.51 -4.31
N LEU A 203 3.37 -30.16 -4.99
CA LEU A 203 4.72 -30.62 -4.63
C LEU A 203 5.65 -29.40 -4.54
N GLY A 204 5.96 -28.99 -3.31
CA GLY A 204 6.82 -27.85 -3.02
C GLY A 204 8.28 -28.16 -3.35
N ASN A 205 8.92 -27.28 -4.13
CA ASN A 205 10.36 -27.28 -4.35
C ASN A 205 10.98 -26.14 -3.53
N ILE A 206 11.95 -26.46 -2.67
CA ILE A 206 12.73 -25.49 -1.90
C ILE A 206 13.85 -24.97 -2.80
N TRP A 207 13.84 -23.68 -3.15
CA TRP A 207 14.92 -23.05 -3.90
C TRP A 207 15.68 -22.09 -3.00
N LYS A 208 17.00 -22.31 -2.90
CA LYS A 208 17.94 -21.47 -2.14
C LYS A 208 18.67 -20.54 -3.10
N PHE A 209 18.47 -19.23 -2.97
CA PHE A 209 19.31 -18.24 -3.65
C PHE A 209 20.21 -17.57 -2.61
N PRO A 210 21.50 -17.95 -2.50
CA PRO A 210 22.42 -17.17 -1.69
C PRO A 210 22.67 -15.82 -2.37
N TYR A 211 22.45 -14.74 -1.64
CA TYR A 211 22.91 -13.40 -2.02
C TYR A 211 24.42 -13.44 -2.26
N MET A 212 24.86 -13.35 -3.52
CA MET A 212 26.28 -13.15 -3.84
C MET A 212 26.54 -11.66 -4.02
N ALA A 213 26.88 -10.99 -2.92
CA ALA A 213 27.46 -9.65 -2.99
C ALA A 213 28.86 -9.74 -3.63
N GLY A 214 28.99 -9.25 -4.87
CA GLY A 214 30.27 -8.85 -5.45
C GLY A 214 31.13 -9.95 -6.08
N GLN A 215 30.99 -10.13 -7.40
CA GLN A 215 32.12 -10.47 -8.26
C GLN A 215 32.08 -9.56 -9.50
N MET A 216 32.86 -8.49 -9.45
CA MET A 216 33.69 -7.99 -10.55
C MET A 216 34.90 -7.28 -9.96
#